data_AF-A0A950FTE6-F1
#
_entry.id   AF-A0A950FTE6-F1
#
_cell.length_a   1.000
_cell.length_b   1.000
_cell.length_c   1.000
_cell.angle_alpha   90.00
_cell.angle_beta   90.00
_cell.angle_gamma   90.00
#
_symmetry.space_group_name_H-M   'P 1'
#
loop_
_entity.id
_entity.type
_entity.pdbx_description
1 polymer ?
#
loop_
_entity_poly.entity_id
_entity_poly.type
_entity_poly.pdbx_seq_one_letter_code
_entity_poly.pdbx_strand_id
1 'polypeptide(L)'
;MVTARRIAAALLARPLPAQLLRVRCERLNSHSDCGLIVAGTKFHRRLDVRAWETEVAGLVEGAFAAAPELEEVDCWATVPLDAGKGVVVSGDHAKPTSATVFSITVPRAQRASVRARLSSGAGVFWDPAFRAALSKGTGG
;
A
#
# COMPACT_ATOMS: atom_id res chain seq x y z
N MET A 1 11.07 15.74 -0.62
CA MET A 1 9.70 16.11 -1.11
C MET A 1 9.51 15.92 -2.62
N VAL A 2 10.49 16.26 -3.47
CA VAL A 2 10.39 16.10 -4.94
C VAL A 2 10.13 14.64 -5.37
N THR A 3 10.84 13.67 -4.78
CA THR A 3 10.71 12.23 -5.12
C THR A 3 9.29 11.69 -4.88
N ALA A 4 8.70 11.96 -3.72
CA ALA A 4 7.34 11.52 -3.41
C ALA A 4 6.30 12.08 -4.39
N ARG A 5 6.43 13.37 -4.77
CA ARG A 5 5.55 14.00 -5.75
C ARG A 5 5.70 13.38 -7.14
N ARG A 6 6.93 13.10 -7.57
CA ARG A 6 7.22 12.43 -8.85
C ARG A 6 6.60 11.03 -8.90
N ILE A 7 6.77 10.24 -7.84
CA ILE A 7 6.18 8.91 -7.73
C ILE A 7 4.65 9.00 -7.73
N ALA A 8 4.07 9.86 -6.91
CA ALA A 8 2.62 10.05 -6.86
C ALA A 8 2.05 10.44 -8.24
N ALA A 9 2.70 11.36 -8.96
CA ALA A 9 2.28 11.76 -10.30
C ALA A 9 2.35 10.58 -11.29
N ALA A 10 3.41 9.77 -11.24
CA ALA A 10 3.54 8.60 -12.11
C ALA A 10 2.49 7.52 -11.79
N LEU A 11 2.23 7.23 -10.52
CA LEU A 11 1.25 6.23 -10.11
C LEU A 11 -0.18 6.67 -10.44
N LEU A 12 -0.51 7.94 -10.23
CA LEU A 12 -1.83 8.51 -10.47
C LEU A 12 -2.09 8.90 -11.94
N ALA A 13 -1.11 8.71 -12.84
CA ALA A 13 -1.30 8.92 -14.28
C ALA A 13 -2.30 7.94 -14.91
N ARG A 14 -2.69 6.89 -14.18
CA ARG A 14 -3.73 5.93 -14.56
C ARG A 14 -4.72 5.74 -13.40
N PRO A 15 -5.98 5.37 -13.67
CA PRO A 15 -6.92 4.99 -12.63
C PRO A 15 -6.38 3.80 -11.81
N LEU A 16 -6.38 3.95 -10.49
CA LEU A 16 -5.98 2.88 -9.56
C LEU A 16 -7.23 2.15 -9.06
N PRO A 17 -7.26 0.80 -9.08
CA PRO A 17 -8.32 0.00 -8.49
C PRO A 17 -8.57 0.26 -7.00
N ALA A 18 -7.50 0.44 -6.21
CA ALA A 18 -7.58 0.82 -4.81
C ALA A 18 -7.12 2.27 -4.65
N GLN A 19 -7.77 3.05 -3.78
CA GLN A 19 -7.38 4.43 -3.55
C GLN A 19 -5.97 4.50 -2.93
N LEU A 20 -5.04 5.18 -3.59
CA LEU A 20 -3.77 5.57 -3.01
C LEU A 20 -3.98 6.75 -2.05
N LEU A 21 -3.74 6.53 -0.76
CA LEU A 21 -3.96 7.51 0.30
C LEU A 21 -2.74 8.39 0.54
N ARG A 22 -1.54 7.82 0.42
CA ARG A 22 -0.29 8.52 0.70
C ARG A 22 0.89 7.93 -0.08
N VAL A 23 1.78 8.81 -0.51
CA VAL A 23 3.15 8.50 -0.90
C VAL A 23 4.07 9.30 0.01
N ARG A 24 4.91 8.62 0.79
CA ARG A 24 5.89 9.24 1.68
C ARG A 24 7.24 8.61 1.37
N CYS A 25 8.20 9.41 0.94
CA CYS A 25 9.56 8.92 0.77
C CYS A 25 10.48 9.67 1.70
N GLU A 26 11.39 8.92 2.32
CA GLU A 26 12.40 9.45 3.23
C GLU A 26 13.78 9.25 2.61
N ARG A 27 14.72 10.06 3.09
CA ARG A 27 16.14 9.90 2.77
C ARG A 27 16.92 10.20 4.02
N LEU A 28 17.69 9.22 4.46
CA LEU A 28 18.64 9.35 5.55
C LEU A 28 20.01 8.92 5.03
N ASN A 29 20.93 9.87 4.94
CA ASN A 29 22.23 9.68 4.29
C ASN A 29 22.07 9.15 2.85
N SER A 30 22.73 8.05 2.52
CA SER A 30 22.61 7.37 1.23
C SER A 30 21.31 6.59 1.05
N HIS A 31 20.66 6.19 2.15
CA HIS A 31 19.46 5.37 2.13
C HIS A 31 18.24 6.19 1.70
N SER A 32 17.47 5.66 0.75
CA SER A 32 16.20 6.25 0.35
C SER A 32 15.13 5.19 0.18
N ASP A 33 14.07 5.33 0.94
CA ASP A 33 12.91 4.45 1.00
C ASP A 33 11.65 5.20 0.56
N CYS A 34 10.65 4.46 0.12
CA CYS A 34 9.33 5.05 -0.11
C CYS A 34 8.18 4.16 0.34
N GLY A 35 7.37 4.71 1.24
CA GLY A 35 6.13 4.16 1.73
C GLY A 35 4.92 4.57 0.89
N LEU A 36 4.15 3.57 0.48
CA LEU A 36 2.86 3.70 -0.20
C LEU A 36 1.76 3.22 0.74
N ILE A 37 0.73 4.04 0.97
CA ILE A 37 -0.44 3.65 1.74
C ILE A 37 -1.65 3.62 0.81
N VAL A 38 -2.29 2.46 0.69
CA VAL A 38 -3.53 2.27 -0.07
C VAL A 38 -4.71 2.00 0.87
N ALA A 39 -5.92 2.34 0.44
CA ALA A 39 -7.12 2.02 1.18
C ALA A 39 -7.46 0.52 1.02
N GLY A 40 -7.74 -0.16 2.14
CA GLY A 40 -8.27 -1.53 2.17
C GLY A 40 -9.80 -1.61 2.08
N THR A 41 -10.50 -0.48 1.90
CA THR A 41 -11.97 -0.41 1.83
C THR A 41 -12.52 0.48 0.72
N LYS A 42 -11.70 1.34 0.12
CA LYS A 42 -12.12 2.29 -0.93
C LYS A 42 -11.58 1.83 -2.28
N PHE A 43 -12.37 1.00 -2.95
CA PHE A 43 -12.04 0.45 -4.26
C PHE A 43 -12.88 1.13 -5.34
N HIS A 44 -12.24 1.51 -6.44
CA HIS A 44 -12.91 2.06 -7.61
C HIS A 44 -13.45 0.97 -8.54
N ARG A 45 -13.14 -0.30 -8.25
CA ARG A 45 -13.68 -1.49 -8.92
C ARG A 45 -13.63 -2.69 -7.98
N ARG A 46 -14.35 -3.75 -8.32
CA ARG A 46 -14.24 -5.05 -7.64
C ARG A 46 -12.81 -5.59 -7.70
N LEU A 47 -12.31 -6.05 -6.56
CA LEU A 47 -11.00 -6.69 -6.40
C LEU A 47 -11.17 -8.07 -5.78
N ASP A 48 -10.53 -9.05 -6.42
CA ASP A 48 -10.19 -10.32 -5.79
C ASP A 48 -8.71 -10.32 -5.35
N VAL A 49 -8.24 -11.42 -4.76
CA VAL A 49 -6.86 -11.54 -4.29
C VAL A 49 -5.84 -11.33 -5.42
N ARG A 50 -6.09 -11.88 -6.61
CA ARG A 50 -5.16 -11.78 -7.74
C ARG A 50 -5.11 -10.37 -8.31
N ALA A 51 -6.26 -9.71 -8.42
CA ALA A 51 -6.37 -8.32 -8.85
C ALA A 51 -5.71 -7.38 -7.85
N TRP A 52 -5.83 -7.67 -6.55
CA TRP A 52 -5.12 -6.97 -5.49
C TRP A 52 -3.59 -7.13 -5.60
N GLU A 53 -3.09 -8.35 -5.70
CA GLU A 53 -1.66 -8.63 -5.88
C GLU A 53 -1.10 -7.95 -7.13
N THR A 54 -1.86 -7.98 -8.23
CA THR A 54 -1.48 -7.30 -9.48
C THR A 54 -1.38 -5.79 -9.27
N GLU A 55 -2.29 -5.20 -8.51
CA GLU A 55 -2.28 -3.78 -8.20
C GLU A 55 -1.08 -3.39 -7.32
N VAL A 56 -0.85 -4.12 -6.23
CA VAL A 56 0.30 -3.89 -5.34
C VAL A 56 1.61 -4.02 -6.11
N ALA A 57 1.76 -5.05 -6.95
CA ALA A 57 2.93 -5.20 -7.81
C ALA A 57 3.11 -3.99 -8.72
N GLY A 58 2.05 -3.53 -9.38
CA GLY A 58 2.10 -2.36 -10.26
C GLY A 58 2.45 -1.06 -9.54
N LEU A 59 2.02 -0.90 -8.28
CA LEU A 59 2.40 0.25 -7.44
C LEU A 59 3.88 0.22 -7.07
N VAL A 60 4.40 -0.93 -6.64
CA VAL A 60 5.81 -1.10 -6.27
C VAL A 60 6.71 -0.93 -7.49
N GLU A 61 6.39 -1.60 -8.60
CA GLU A 61 7.13 -1.49 -9.87
C GLU A 61 7.10 -0.05 -10.39
N GLY A 62 5.94 0.61 -10.34
CA GLY A 62 5.78 2.01 -10.74
C GLY A 62 6.59 2.98 -9.88
N ALA A 63 6.68 2.75 -8.57
CA ALA A 63 7.49 3.56 -7.68
C ALA A 63 8.98 3.45 -8.00
N PHE A 64 9.50 2.23 -8.19
CA PHE A 64 10.89 2.03 -8.62
C PHE A 64 11.17 2.58 -10.02
N ALA A 65 10.21 2.51 -10.94
CA ALA A 65 10.36 3.08 -12.28
C ALA A 65 10.41 4.61 -12.24
N ALA A 66 9.55 5.24 -11.43
CA ALA A 66 9.51 6.69 -11.27
C ALA A 66 10.71 7.24 -10.48
N ALA A 67 11.29 6.44 -9.59
CA ALA A 67 12.44 6.82 -8.77
C ALA A 67 13.45 5.66 -8.67
N PRO A 68 14.30 5.48 -9.71
CA PRO A 68 15.24 4.37 -9.76
C PRO A 68 16.29 4.39 -8.64
N GLU A 69 16.47 5.50 -7.95
CA GLU A 69 17.38 5.63 -6.81
C GLU A 69 16.87 5.00 -5.51
N LEU A 70 15.57 4.66 -5.42
CA LEU A 70 15.01 4.04 -4.22
C LEU A 70 15.72 2.72 -3.91
N GLU A 71 15.99 2.50 -2.63
CA GLU A 71 16.55 1.27 -2.09
C GLU A 71 15.46 0.33 -1.60
N GLU A 72 14.30 0.86 -1.22
CA GLU A 72 13.17 0.10 -0.71
C GLU A 72 11.84 0.77 -1.05
N VAL A 73 10.83 -0.06 -1.31
CA VAL A 73 9.43 0.38 -1.38
C VAL A 73 8.62 -0.46 -0.40
N ASP A 74 7.94 0.23 0.51
CA ASP A 74 6.93 -0.36 1.37
C ASP A 74 5.54 -0.08 0.82
N CYS A 75 4.67 -1.08 0.86
CA CYS A 75 3.27 -0.89 0.52
C CYS A 75 2.38 -1.46 1.63
N TRP A 76 1.55 -0.60 2.22
CA TRP A 76 0.57 -0.98 3.24
C TRP A 76 -0.83 -0.72 2.75
N ALA A 77 -1.77 -1.58 3.15
CA ALA A 77 -3.19 -1.25 3.10
C ALA A 77 -3.75 -1.05 4.48
N THR A 78 -4.57 -0.01 4.64
CA THR A 78 -5.22 0.30 5.90
C THR A 78 -6.75 0.33 5.75
N VAL A 79 -7.43 -0.14 6.79
CA VAL A 79 -8.89 -0.01 6.93
C VAL A 79 -9.19 0.90 8.10
N PRO A 80 -10.20 1.78 8.01
CA PRO A 80 -10.63 2.57 9.16
C PRO A 80 -11.10 1.66 10.30
N LEU A 81 -10.74 2.02 11.53
CA LEU A 81 -11.32 1.44 12.74
C LEU A 81 -12.51 2.31 13.14
N ASP A 82 -13.63 1.68 13.49
CA ASP A 82 -14.77 2.42 14.00
C ASP A 82 -14.43 3.00 15.38
N ALA A 83 -14.35 4.32 15.44
CA ALA A 83 -14.13 5.04 16.69
C ALA A 83 -15.42 5.26 17.49
N GLY A 84 -16.58 5.02 16.87
CA GLY A 84 -17.90 5.42 17.38
C GLY A 84 -18.25 6.87 16.99
N LYS A 85 -19.54 7.11 16.74
CA LYS A 85 -20.05 8.44 16.36
C LYS A 85 -19.82 9.46 17.48
N GLY A 86 -19.26 10.62 17.13
CA GLY A 86 -19.05 11.74 18.05
C GLY A 86 -17.81 11.58 18.96
N VAL A 87 -17.04 10.52 18.79
CA VAL A 87 -15.80 10.30 19.55
C VAL A 87 -14.67 11.12 18.94
N VAL A 88 -14.14 12.06 19.71
CA VAL A 88 -12.94 12.81 19.34
C VAL A 88 -11.72 11.94 19.62
N VAL A 89 -10.90 11.69 18.60
CA VAL A 89 -9.68 10.90 18.70
C VAL A 89 -8.48 11.82 18.48
N SER A 90 -8.05 12.52 19.54
CA SER A 90 -6.90 13.44 19.53
C SER A 90 -6.17 13.47 20.88
N GLY A 91 -4.86 13.72 20.88
CA GLY A 91 -4.02 13.80 22.09
C GLY A 91 -3.26 12.52 22.40
N ASP A 92 -2.53 12.50 23.52
CA ASP A 92 -1.58 11.43 23.87
C ASP A 92 -2.24 10.06 24.13
N HIS A 93 -3.56 10.02 24.29
CA HIS A 93 -4.37 8.82 24.45
C HIS A 93 -5.24 8.48 23.23
N ALA A 94 -4.99 9.13 22.08
CA ALA A 94 -5.75 8.86 20.85
C ALA A 94 -5.59 7.39 20.44
N LYS A 95 -6.72 6.69 20.32
CA LYS A 95 -6.75 5.32 19.80
C LYS A 95 -6.41 5.33 18.31
N PRO A 96 -5.76 4.27 17.78
CA PRO A 96 -5.57 4.12 16.34
C PRO A 96 -6.91 4.22 15.60
N THR A 97 -6.97 5.04 14.55
CA THR A 97 -8.17 5.22 13.72
C THR A 97 -8.15 4.35 12.46
N SER A 98 -7.09 3.56 12.27
CA SER A 98 -6.96 2.63 11.18
C SER A 98 -6.10 1.42 11.57
N ALA A 99 -6.41 0.25 11.02
CA ALA A 99 -5.60 -0.95 11.13
C ALA A 99 -4.93 -1.27 9.80
N THR A 100 -3.67 -1.71 9.85
CA THR A 100 -2.97 -2.29 8.70
C THR A 100 -3.49 -3.70 8.48
N VAL A 101 -4.00 -3.98 7.27
CA VAL A 101 -4.57 -5.28 6.88
C VAL A 101 -3.75 -6.02 5.83
N PHE A 102 -2.76 -5.33 5.27
CA PHE A 102 -1.83 -5.88 4.30
C PHE A 102 -0.52 -5.10 4.38
N SER A 103 0.61 -5.79 4.27
CA SER A 103 1.89 -5.12 4.04
C SER A 103 2.86 -5.97 3.25
N ILE A 104 3.69 -5.29 2.45
CA ILE A 104 4.87 -5.86 1.83
C ILE A 104 5.99 -4.83 1.81
N THR A 105 7.19 -5.27 2.15
CA THR A 105 8.43 -4.50 2.01
C THR A 105 9.26 -5.10 0.89
N VAL A 106 9.66 -4.28 -0.07
CA VAL A 106 10.38 -4.71 -1.27
C VAL A 106 11.69 -3.93 -1.39
N PRO A 107 12.81 -4.53 -0.96
CA PRO A 107 14.14 -4.00 -1.26
C PRO A 107 14.36 -3.98 -2.77
N ARG A 108 15.11 -2.99 -3.27
CA ARG A 108 15.43 -2.81 -4.69
C ARG A 108 16.03 -4.06 -5.33
N ALA A 109 16.89 -4.77 -4.60
CA ALA A 109 17.50 -6.02 -5.05
C ALA A 109 16.46 -7.12 -5.32
N GLN A 110 15.27 -7.03 -4.71
CA GLN A 110 14.18 -7.98 -4.83
C GLN A 110 13.04 -7.46 -5.71
N ARG A 111 13.18 -6.30 -6.38
CA ARG A 111 12.14 -5.73 -7.23
C ARG A 111 11.60 -6.70 -8.28
N ALA A 112 12.47 -7.54 -8.85
CA ALA A 112 12.10 -8.49 -9.90
C ALA A 112 11.27 -9.67 -9.37
N SER A 113 11.33 -9.95 -8.05
CA SER A 113 10.59 -11.05 -7.43
C SER A 113 9.28 -10.61 -6.78
N VAL A 114 8.90 -9.32 -6.85
CA VAL A 114 7.71 -8.79 -6.16
C VAL A 114 6.44 -9.58 -6.46
N ARG A 115 6.20 -9.92 -7.72
CA ARG A 115 5.03 -10.72 -8.14
C ARG A 115 5.06 -12.13 -7.55
N ALA A 116 6.22 -12.79 -7.58
CA ALA A 116 6.40 -14.12 -7.02
C ALA A 116 6.21 -14.11 -5.49
N ARG A 117 6.72 -13.07 -4.81
CA ARG A 117 6.55 -12.88 -3.35
C ARG A 117 5.08 -12.66 -2.98
N LEU A 118 4.36 -11.83 -3.73
CA LEU A 118 2.93 -11.61 -3.54
C LEU A 118 2.15 -12.92 -3.67
N SER A 119 2.38 -13.67 -4.75
CA SER A 119 1.68 -14.94 -4.99
C SER A 119 2.01 -16.05 -3.97
N SER A 120 3.24 -16.08 -3.45
CA SER A 120 3.67 -17.08 -2.47
C SER A 120 3.38 -16.68 -1.02
N GLY A 121 3.10 -15.39 -0.77
CA GLY A 121 2.98 -14.82 0.58
C GLY A 121 4.32 -14.62 1.29
N ALA A 122 5.46 -14.84 0.62
CA ALA A 122 6.78 -14.74 1.24
C ALA A 122 7.14 -13.30 1.62
N GLY A 123 7.23 -13.04 2.94
CA GLY A 123 7.50 -11.70 3.47
C GLY A 123 6.35 -10.72 3.17
N VAL A 124 5.11 -11.22 3.17
CA VAL A 124 3.88 -10.45 2.99
C VAL A 124 2.99 -10.69 4.20
N PHE A 125 2.52 -9.61 4.83
CA PHE A 125 1.51 -9.70 5.86
C PHE A 125 0.12 -9.62 5.24
N TRP A 126 -0.77 -10.47 5.75
CA TRP A 126 -2.19 -10.48 5.43
C TRP A 126 -3.00 -10.59 6.72
N ASP A 127 -3.93 -9.65 6.92
CA ASP A 127 -5.03 -9.87 7.84
C ASP A 127 -5.96 -10.97 7.26
N PRO A 128 -6.29 -12.02 8.04
CA PRO A 128 -7.11 -13.12 7.54
C PRO A 128 -8.50 -12.70 7.07
N ALA A 129 -9.15 -11.76 7.77
CA ALA A 129 -10.49 -11.31 7.43
C ALA A 129 -10.48 -10.48 6.14
N PHE A 130 -9.48 -9.61 5.97
CA PHE A 130 -9.28 -8.86 4.73
C PHE A 130 -9.02 -9.78 3.53
N ARG A 131 -8.12 -10.76 3.69
CA ARG A 131 -7.85 -11.75 2.64
C ARG A 131 -9.11 -12.54 2.28
N ALA A 132 -9.88 -12.97 3.27
CA ALA A 132 -11.14 -13.67 3.05
C ALA A 132 -12.19 -12.81 2.34
N ALA A 133 -12.25 -11.50 2.62
CA ALA A 133 -13.14 -10.57 1.95
C ALA A 133 -12.76 -10.41 0.46
N LEU A 134 -11.48 -10.25 0.15
CA LEU A 134 -11.00 -10.24 -1.24
C LEU A 134 -11.29 -11.55 -1.96
N SER A 135 -11.15 -12.71 -1.30
CA SER A 135 -11.47 -14.00 -1.92
C SER A 135 -12.94 -14.15 -2.36
N LYS A 136 -13.86 -13.41 -1.72
CA LYS A 136 -15.28 -13.35 -2.11
C LYS A 136 -15.54 -12.32 -3.23
N GLY A 137 -14.53 -11.51 -3.56
CA GLY A 137 -14.59 -10.35 -4.43
C GLY A 137 -15.32 -9.19 -3.75
N THR A 138 -14.71 -8.00 -3.74
CA THR A 138 -15.28 -6.84 -3.05
C THR A 138 -16.58 -6.35 -3.70
N GLY A 139 -17.53 -5.88 -2.90
CA GLY A 139 -18.70 -5.16 -3.43
C GLY A 139 -18.24 -3.85 -4.05
N GLY A 140 -18.75 -3.55 -5.24
CA GLY A 140 -18.59 -2.24 -5.89
C GLY A 140 -19.67 -1.26 -5.45
#